data_AF-A0A7X7WF11-F1
#
_entry.id   AF-A0A7X7WF11-F1
#
_cell.length_a   1.000
_cell.length_b   1.000
_cell.length_c   1.000
_cell.angle_alpha   90.00
_cell.angle_beta   90.00
_cell.angle_gamma   90.00
#
_symmetry.space_group_name_H-M   'P 1'
#
loop_
_entity.id
_entity.type
_entity.pdbx_description
1 polymer ?
#
loop_
_entity_poly.entity_id
_entity_poly.type
_entity_poly.pdbx_seq_one_letter_code
_entity_poly.pdbx_strand_id
1 'polypeptide(L)'
;MKILISVILFSSPAFSFFGDYFYDAKISAAGNSCAASSSLFSFVCNPAAAGEQREIKSGVSYVNSNFTPAAQVKNSAVSFASVIPSRIKVYNMSYSFGYLSAYSGDYETKTMYLGAGSWRLKDYGGESLDAGINLKSLSLKGPKASETGLGADLGAVLRTEDLNLGISLINFKEPSFKENSVKPGKIIKLGAAKNKEDYSLYADLTKRSFPDNNYTISAGIERFFRTYEGSTVSALAGLGAGDNKSFISFGVGYEKMSYNLVYSLIASLNGPLTLTNGFSFVFRFGSSQEETEYQKLISREMKYRKDLMVSLDRNEQARIKLRRELEDTRKEIE
;
A
#
# COMPACT_ATOMS: atom_id res chain seq x y z
N MET A 1 -13.74 -26.81 -49.78
CA MET A 1 -13.43 -27.57 -48.55
C MET A 1 -12.00 -28.11 -48.63
N LYS A 2 -11.00 -27.28 -48.30
CA LYS A 2 -9.59 -27.68 -48.17
C LYS A 2 -8.91 -26.80 -47.12
N ILE A 3 -8.74 -27.41 -45.94
CA ILE A 3 -7.64 -27.27 -44.98
C ILE A 3 -7.22 -25.82 -44.66
N LEU A 4 -7.91 -25.26 -43.66
CA LEU A 4 -7.42 -24.16 -42.83
C LEU A 4 -6.28 -24.72 -41.97
N ILE A 5 -5.03 -24.60 -42.44
CA ILE A 5 -3.85 -24.90 -41.61
C ILE A 5 -3.77 -23.78 -40.58
N SER A 6 -4.31 -24.09 -39.40
CA SER A 6 -4.02 -23.44 -38.14
C SER A 6 -2.50 -23.47 -37.93
N VAL A 7 -1.84 -22.40 -38.35
CA VAL A 7 -0.50 -22.09 -37.86
C VAL A 7 -0.72 -21.58 -36.43
N ILE A 8 -0.71 -22.52 -35.49
CA ILE A 8 -0.39 -22.23 -34.09
C ILE A 8 1.06 -21.75 -34.11
N LEU A 9 1.26 -20.46 -34.41
CA LEU A 9 2.46 -19.76 -34.01
C LEU A 9 2.44 -19.81 -32.49
N PHE A 10 3.19 -20.74 -31.92
CA PHE A 10 3.70 -20.60 -30.56
C PHE A 10 4.52 -19.32 -30.54
N SER A 11 3.86 -18.17 -30.32
CA SER A 11 4.53 -17.00 -29.82
C SER A 11 5.09 -17.42 -28.47
N SER A 12 6.40 -17.67 -28.41
CA SER A 12 7.10 -17.77 -27.15
C SER A 12 6.65 -16.57 -26.31
N PRO A 13 6.06 -16.78 -25.13
CA PRO A 13 5.65 -15.67 -24.29
C PRO A 13 6.91 -14.85 -24.01
N ALA A 14 7.00 -13.67 -24.63
CA ALA A 14 7.95 -12.69 -24.18
C ALA A 14 7.54 -12.37 -22.73
N PHE A 15 8.46 -12.54 -21.79
CA PHE A 15 8.17 -12.39 -20.37
C PHE A 15 8.70 -11.04 -19.89
N SER A 16 7.84 -10.18 -19.31
CA SER A 16 8.35 -9.09 -18.49
C SER A 16 8.72 -9.65 -17.12
N PHE A 17 10.02 -9.78 -16.90
CA PHE A 17 10.63 -10.34 -15.68
C PHE A 17 10.84 -9.29 -14.57
N PHE A 18 10.55 -8.01 -14.82
CA PHE A 18 10.90 -6.93 -13.90
C PHE A 18 9.82 -5.84 -13.90
N GLY A 19 9.35 -5.44 -12.72
CA GLY A 19 8.53 -4.23 -12.58
C GLY A 19 7.01 -4.44 -12.63
N ASP A 20 6.51 -5.67 -12.83
CA ASP A 20 5.08 -5.96 -12.85
C ASP A 20 4.69 -7.19 -12.01
N TYR A 21 5.24 -7.26 -10.81
CA TYR A 21 4.88 -8.28 -9.83
C TYR A 21 3.85 -7.77 -8.84
N PHE A 22 3.14 -8.72 -8.25
CA PHE A 22 2.48 -8.56 -6.97
C PHE A 22 3.55 -8.34 -5.89
N TYR A 23 3.84 -7.07 -5.56
CA TYR A 23 4.98 -6.69 -4.72
C TYR A 23 4.80 -7.00 -3.24
N ASP A 24 3.59 -6.79 -2.74
CA ASP A 24 3.16 -7.14 -1.40
C ASP A 24 1.72 -7.67 -1.41
N ALA A 25 1.29 -8.33 -0.34
CA ALA A 25 -0.05 -8.86 -0.19
C ALA A 25 -1.11 -7.75 -0.21
N LYS A 26 -0.81 -6.58 0.36
CA LYS A 26 -1.75 -5.45 0.43
C LYS A 26 -2.10 -4.88 -0.95
N ILE A 27 -1.10 -4.48 -1.74
CA ILE A 27 -1.27 -3.98 -3.12
C ILE A 27 -1.96 -5.06 -3.97
N SER A 28 -1.56 -6.32 -3.78
CA SER A 28 -2.15 -7.44 -4.51
C SER A 28 -3.63 -7.64 -4.18
N ALA A 29 -4.01 -7.55 -2.90
CA ALA A 29 -5.40 -7.63 -2.47
C ALA A 29 -6.23 -6.43 -2.94
N ALA A 30 -5.60 -5.26 -3.10
CA ALA A 30 -6.20 -4.03 -3.63
C ALA A 30 -6.18 -3.94 -5.17
N GLY A 31 -6.21 -5.07 -5.89
CA GLY A 31 -6.31 -5.07 -7.36
C GLY A 31 -5.01 -4.72 -8.09
N ASN A 32 -3.87 -4.75 -7.39
CA ASN A 32 -2.57 -4.24 -7.86
C ASN A 32 -2.52 -2.71 -8.07
N SER A 33 -3.41 -1.98 -7.39
CA SER A 33 -3.39 -0.51 -7.35
C SER A 33 -2.36 -0.01 -6.36
N CYS A 34 -1.34 0.69 -6.84
CA CYS A 34 -0.22 1.16 -6.03
C CYS A 34 0.32 2.54 -6.41
N ALA A 35 -0.12 3.15 -7.51
CA ALA A 35 0.45 4.43 -7.95
C ALA A 35 0.14 5.58 -6.98
N ALA A 36 -1.02 5.56 -6.31
CA ALA A 36 -1.40 6.55 -5.30
C ALA A 36 -1.55 5.98 -3.88
N SER A 37 -1.14 4.72 -3.67
CA SER A 37 -1.26 4.01 -2.40
C SER A 37 -0.10 4.32 -1.45
N SER A 38 -0.37 4.20 -0.14
CA SER A 38 0.54 4.56 0.96
C SER A 38 1.18 3.35 1.67
N SER A 39 1.10 2.15 1.08
CA SER A 39 1.76 0.95 1.62
C SER A 39 3.29 1.12 1.69
N LEU A 40 3.95 0.38 2.59
CA LEU A 40 5.42 0.35 2.65
C LEU A 40 6.02 -0.03 1.29
N PHE A 41 5.45 -1.00 0.58
CA PHE A 41 5.97 -1.46 -0.70
C PHE A 41 5.54 -0.59 -1.88
N SER A 42 4.68 0.42 -1.66
CA SER A 42 4.20 1.30 -2.74
C SER A 42 5.32 2.10 -3.40
N PHE A 43 6.46 2.34 -2.73
CA PHE A 43 7.60 3.02 -3.35
C PHE A 43 8.17 2.25 -4.55
N VAL A 44 7.96 0.94 -4.63
CA VAL A 44 8.39 0.13 -5.77
C VAL A 44 7.56 0.45 -7.02
N CYS A 45 6.28 0.78 -6.84
CA CYS A 45 5.40 1.22 -7.92
C CYS A 45 5.49 2.71 -8.21
N ASN A 46 5.55 3.54 -7.16
CA ASN A 46 5.66 4.98 -7.25
C ASN A 46 6.65 5.48 -6.19
N PRO A 47 7.90 5.83 -6.58
CA PRO A 47 8.93 6.27 -5.65
C PRO A 47 8.52 7.43 -4.71
N ALA A 48 7.58 8.30 -5.13
CA ALA A 48 7.08 9.38 -4.29
C ALA A 48 6.33 8.88 -3.04
N ALA A 49 5.77 7.66 -3.07
CA ALA A 49 5.07 7.07 -1.93
C ALA A 49 6.00 6.86 -0.71
N ALA A 50 7.32 6.80 -0.89
CA ALA A 50 8.26 6.73 0.22
C ALA A 50 8.19 7.97 1.12
N GLY A 51 7.98 9.16 0.55
CA GLY A 51 7.95 10.43 1.29
C GLY A 51 6.83 10.51 2.33
N GLU A 52 5.73 9.79 2.12
CA GLU A 52 4.61 9.71 3.05
C GLU A 52 4.93 8.98 4.34
N GLN A 53 5.91 8.07 4.33
CA GLN A 53 6.27 7.33 5.52
C GLN A 53 6.91 8.27 6.53
N ARG A 54 6.28 8.38 7.71
CA ARG A 54 6.71 9.26 8.81
C ARG A 54 7.53 8.58 9.89
N GLU A 55 7.56 7.27 9.82
CA GLU A 55 8.20 6.40 10.78
C GLU A 55 9.15 5.48 10.03
N ILE A 56 10.14 4.97 10.74
CA ILE A 56 11.00 3.93 10.18
C ILE A 56 10.13 2.68 10.06
N LYS A 57 9.97 2.18 8.84
CA LYS A 57 9.20 0.97 8.57
C LYS A 57 10.05 -0.02 7.82
N SER A 58 9.99 -1.27 8.21
CA SER A 58 10.62 -2.36 7.46
C SER A 58 9.67 -3.53 7.35
N GLY A 59 9.73 -4.27 6.26
CA GLY A 59 8.80 -5.34 6.02
C GLY A 59 9.33 -6.37 5.04
N VAL A 60 8.72 -7.53 5.12
CA VAL A 60 8.94 -8.66 4.22
C VAL A 60 7.61 -9.05 3.60
N SER A 61 7.64 -9.47 2.35
CA SER A 61 6.49 -10.07 1.70
C SER A 61 6.90 -11.29 0.90
N TYR A 62 6.03 -12.27 0.88
CA TYR A 62 6.12 -13.45 0.05
C TYR A 62 4.87 -13.53 -0.82
N VAL A 63 5.03 -13.72 -2.11
CA VAL A 63 3.92 -13.95 -3.03
C VAL A 63 4.22 -15.18 -3.87
N ASN A 64 3.33 -16.16 -3.81
CA ASN A 64 3.34 -17.30 -4.70
C ASN A 64 2.27 -17.10 -5.76
N SER A 65 2.69 -16.77 -6.96
CA SER A 65 1.82 -16.42 -8.05
C SER A 65 1.82 -17.45 -9.16
N ASN A 66 0.65 -17.74 -9.72
CA ASN A 66 0.52 -18.56 -10.93
C ASN A 66 0.33 -17.71 -12.20
N PHE A 67 0.19 -16.40 -12.05
CA PHE A 67 0.12 -15.43 -13.14
C PHE A 67 0.62 -14.04 -12.71
N THR A 68 0.86 -13.15 -13.66
CA THR A 68 1.02 -11.71 -13.44
C THR A 68 0.00 -10.97 -14.29
N PRO A 69 -0.25 -9.67 -14.04
CA PRO A 69 -1.10 -8.87 -14.92
C PRO A 69 -0.62 -8.88 -16.38
N ALA A 70 0.69 -9.05 -16.61
CA ALA A 70 1.27 -9.13 -17.94
C ALA A 70 1.17 -10.51 -18.61
N ALA A 71 1.25 -11.64 -17.87
CA ALA A 71 1.34 -12.97 -18.47
C ALA A 71 0.96 -14.13 -17.51
N GLN A 72 0.66 -15.31 -18.06
CA GLN A 72 0.53 -16.53 -17.25
C GLN A 72 1.93 -17.08 -16.92
N VAL A 73 2.39 -16.84 -15.70
CA VAL A 73 3.72 -17.24 -15.22
C VAL A 73 3.62 -17.72 -13.78
N LYS A 74 4.13 -18.93 -13.53
CA LYS A 74 4.33 -19.41 -12.15
C LYS A 74 5.59 -18.77 -11.59
N ASN A 75 5.45 -17.97 -10.54
CA ASN A 75 6.53 -17.25 -9.89
C ASN A 75 6.36 -17.25 -8.37
N SER A 76 7.44 -17.54 -7.65
CA SER A 76 7.53 -17.25 -6.22
C SER A 76 8.44 -16.06 -5.99
N ALA A 77 7.91 -15.00 -5.37
CA ALA A 77 8.64 -13.78 -5.08
C ALA A 77 8.77 -13.56 -3.57
N VAL A 78 9.97 -13.19 -3.13
CA VAL A 78 10.25 -12.67 -1.79
C VAL A 78 10.72 -11.24 -1.94
N SER A 79 10.09 -10.33 -1.20
CA SER A 79 10.47 -8.92 -1.16
C SER A 79 10.78 -8.48 0.26
N PHE A 80 11.74 -7.56 0.37
CA PHE A 80 12.07 -6.82 1.57
C PHE A 80 12.01 -5.34 1.22
N ALA A 81 11.47 -4.55 2.13
CA ALA A 81 11.38 -3.11 2.00
C ALA A 81 11.75 -2.45 3.33
N SER A 82 12.41 -1.31 3.26
CA SER A 82 12.64 -0.44 4.41
C SER A 82 12.55 1.01 3.97
N VAL A 83 11.94 1.86 4.81
CA VAL A 83 11.87 3.30 4.60
C VAL A 83 12.32 4.00 5.87
N ILE A 84 13.23 4.96 5.70
CA ILE A 84 13.80 5.77 6.77
C ILE A 84 13.46 7.23 6.48
N PRO A 85 12.53 7.85 7.23
CA PRO A 85 12.26 9.27 7.12
C PRO A 85 13.46 10.09 7.62
N SER A 86 13.70 11.22 6.98
CA SER A 86 14.77 12.16 7.29
C SER A 86 14.32 13.60 7.06
N ARG A 87 14.87 14.53 7.85
CA ARG A 87 14.65 15.96 7.66
C ARG A 87 15.99 16.59 7.32
N ILE A 88 16.13 17.04 6.07
CA ILE A 88 17.32 17.77 5.63
C ILE A 88 16.95 19.23 5.47
N LYS A 89 17.31 20.03 6.48
CA LYS A 89 17.01 21.47 6.57
C LYS A 89 15.51 21.77 6.46
N VAL A 90 15.05 22.18 5.27
CA VAL A 90 13.68 22.63 4.97
C VAL A 90 12.86 21.51 4.31
N TYR A 91 13.52 20.50 3.74
CA TYR A 91 12.84 19.44 3.00
C TYR A 91 12.68 18.19 3.86
N ASN A 92 11.45 17.69 3.92
CA ASN A 92 11.13 16.39 4.47
C ASN A 92 11.34 15.36 3.35
N MET A 93 12.25 14.41 3.57
CA MET A 93 12.56 13.35 2.62
C MET A 93 12.53 12.00 3.31
N SER A 94 12.27 10.95 2.57
CA SER A 94 12.35 9.58 3.05
C SER A 94 13.21 8.77 2.11
N TYR A 95 14.14 8.00 2.66
CA TYR A 95 15.00 7.12 1.92
C TYR A 95 14.42 5.72 1.95
N SER A 96 14.30 5.09 0.79
CA SER A 96 13.79 3.73 0.66
C SER A 96 14.89 2.78 0.21
N PHE A 97 14.87 1.58 0.78
CA PHE A 97 15.66 0.45 0.34
C PHE A 97 14.70 -0.71 0.05
N GLY A 98 14.94 -1.42 -1.04
CA GLY A 98 14.15 -2.59 -1.39
C GLY A 98 15.00 -3.70 -1.97
N TYR A 99 14.57 -4.92 -1.76
CA TYR A 99 15.08 -6.11 -2.42
C TYR A 99 13.91 -6.98 -2.86
N LEU A 100 13.93 -7.48 -4.08
CA LEU A 100 12.94 -8.40 -4.60
C LEU A 100 13.68 -9.54 -5.32
N SER A 101 13.40 -10.77 -4.93
CA SER A 101 13.88 -11.98 -5.59
C SER A 101 12.69 -12.79 -6.06
N ALA A 102 12.63 -13.09 -7.36
CA ALA A 102 11.55 -13.84 -7.97
C ALA A 102 12.10 -15.00 -8.79
N TYR A 103 11.46 -16.17 -8.67
CA TYR A 103 11.85 -17.41 -9.33
C TYR A 103 10.74 -17.88 -10.26
N SER A 104 11.04 -18.03 -11.54
CA SER A 104 10.11 -18.48 -12.57
C SER A 104 10.75 -19.55 -13.44
N GLY A 105 10.46 -20.82 -13.14
CA GLY A 105 11.12 -21.95 -13.81
C GLY A 105 12.63 -21.93 -13.56
N ASP A 106 13.42 -21.93 -14.62
CA ASP A 106 14.89 -21.91 -14.55
C ASP A 106 15.48 -20.49 -14.45
N TYR A 107 14.63 -19.47 -14.31
CA TYR A 107 15.05 -18.07 -14.23
C TYR A 107 14.89 -17.52 -12.82
N GLU A 108 15.93 -16.88 -12.33
CA GLU A 108 15.95 -16.11 -11.09
C GLU A 108 16.15 -14.64 -11.43
N THR A 109 15.28 -13.79 -10.90
CA THR A 109 15.35 -12.33 -11.04
C THR A 109 15.61 -11.70 -9.68
N LYS A 110 16.51 -10.73 -9.64
CA LYS A 110 16.76 -9.91 -8.45
C LYS A 110 16.63 -8.44 -8.81
N THR A 111 15.93 -7.70 -7.97
CA THR A 111 15.88 -6.24 -8.05
C THR A 111 16.28 -5.65 -6.71
N MET A 112 17.31 -4.82 -6.72
CA MET A 112 17.63 -3.96 -5.58
C MET A 112 17.15 -2.55 -5.90
N TYR A 113 16.57 -1.89 -4.90
CA TYR A 113 16.04 -0.53 -4.99
C TYR A 113 16.75 0.36 -3.97
N LEU A 114 17.22 1.50 -4.43
CA LEU A 114 17.66 2.61 -3.59
C LEU A 114 16.90 3.85 -4.01
N GLY A 115 16.04 4.37 -3.14
CA GLY A 115 15.13 5.44 -3.49
C GLY A 115 15.12 6.59 -2.51
N ALA A 116 14.59 7.70 -3.00
CA ALA A 116 14.29 8.88 -2.22
C ALA A 116 12.93 9.44 -2.65
N GLY A 117 12.07 9.73 -1.68
CA GLY A 117 10.78 10.39 -1.87
C GLY A 117 10.73 11.66 -1.03
N SER A 118 10.16 12.73 -1.58
CA SER A 118 9.91 13.98 -0.86
C SER A 118 8.52 13.97 -0.21
N TRP A 119 8.37 14.74 0.84
CA TRP A 119 7.08 15.04 1.46
C TRP A 119 6.79 16.53 1.45
N ARG A 120 5.63 16.89 0.90
CA ARG A 120 5.20 18.26 0.66
C ARG A 120 6.32 19.05 -0.01
N LEU A 121 6.86 18.52 -1.11
CA LEU A 121 7.90 19.21 -1.88
C LEU A 121 7.44 20.61 -2.28
N LYS A 122 6.17 20.71 -2.67
CA LYS A 122 5.50 21.98 -2.90
C LYS A 122 4.10 21.96 -2.32
N ASP A 123 3.73 23.04 -1.65
CA ASP A 123 2.45 23.23 -1.00
C ASP A 123 1.61 24.24 -1.79
N TYR A 124 0.32 23.95 -1.94
CA TYR A 124 -0.66 24.79 -2.65
C TYR A 124 -1.85 25.14 -1.75
N GLY A 125 -1.66 25.22 -0.43
CA GLY A 125 -2.69 25.74 0.47
C GLY A 125 -3.86 24.77 0.67
N GLY A 126 -3.54 23.52 0.97
CA GLY A 126 -4.51 22.42 1.14
C GLY A 126 -4.17 21.20 0.29
N GLU A 127 -3.32 21.40 -0.72
CA GLU A 127 -2.78 20.34 -1.56
C GLU A 127 -1.25 20.32 -1.48
N SER A 128 -0.66 19.17 -1.72
CA SER A 128 0.78 19.05 -1.77
C SER A 128 1.27 18.12 -2.86
N LEU A 129 2.32 18.53 -3.55
CA LEU A 129 3.02 17.72 -4.53
C LEU A 129 4.22 17.04 -3.87
N ASP A 130 4.31 15.73 -4.05
CA ASP A 130 5.44 14.88 -3.70
C ASP A 130 6.07 14.34 -4.99
N ALA A 131 7.39 14.18 -4.97
CA ALA A 131 8.16 13.56 -6.04
C ALA A 131 9.16 12.56 -5.47
N GLY A 132 9.52 11.54 -6.25
CA GLY A 132 10.53 10.57 -5.87
C GLY A 132 11.23 9.92 -7.04
N ILE A 133 12.34 9.25 -6.72
CA ILE A 133 13.19 8.51 -7.65
C ILE A 133 13.65 7.20 -7.01
N ASN A 134 13.70 6.11 -7.78
CA ASN A 134 14.42 4.90 -7.41
C ASN A 134 15.55 4.64 -8.41
N LEU A 135 16.73 4.30 -7.91
CA LEU A 135 17.79 3.65 -8.68
C LEU A 135 17.70 2.15 -8.45
N LYS A 136 17.86 1.37 -9.53
CA LYS A 136 17.68 -0.08 -9.49
C LYS A 136 18.86 -0.82 -10.07
N SER A 137 19.22 -1.91 -9.41
CA SER A 137 20.04 -2.97 -9.99
C SER A 137 19.12 -4.14 -10.31
N LEU A 138 19.06 -4.52 -11.58
CA LEU A 138 18.21 -5.58 -12.13
C LEU A 138 19.12 -6.72 -12.57
N SER A 139 19.07 -7.86 -11.88
CA SER A 139 19.83 -9.05 -12.24
C SER A 139 18.90 -10.13 -12.76
N LEU A 140 19.25 -10.71 -13.91
CA LEU A 140 18.63 -11.89 -14.49
C LEU A 140 19.67 -13.01 -14.46
N LYS A 141 19.34 -14.11 -13.82
CA LYS A 141 20.12 -15.34 -13.85
C LYS A 141 19.30 -16.41 -14.55
N GLY A 142 19.77 -16.84 -15.70
CA GLY A 142 19.22 -17.96 -16.44
C GLY A 142 20.12 -19.19 -16.39
N PRO A 143 19.80 -20.23 -17.18
CA PRO A 143 20.58 -21.45 -17.25
C PRO A 143 21.99 -21.26 -17.79
N LYS A 144 22.22 -20.25 -18.64
CA LYS A 144 23.49 -20.09 -19.39
C LYS A 144 24.31 -18.92 -18.91
N ALA A 145 23.68 -17.86 -18.40
CA ALA A 145 24.37 -16.66 -17.98
C ALA A 145 23.71 -16.01 -16.76
N SER A 146 24.46 -15.08 -16.16
CA SER A 146 23.91 -14.12 -15.21
C SER A 146 24.28 -12.74 -15.72
N GLU A 147 23.28 -11.89 -15.86
CA GLU A 147 23.44 -10.54 -16.37
C GLU A 147 22.84 -9.53 -15.38
N THR A 148 23.46 -8.37 -15.27
CA THR A 148 22.98 -7.28 -14.40
C THR A 148 22.93 -5.99 -15.19
N GLY A 149 21.82 -5.27 -15.04
CA GLY A 149 21.56 -3.97 -15.66
C GLY A 149 21.13 -2.95 -14.63
N LEU A 150 21.34 -1.67 -14.94
CA LEU A 150 20.87 -0.57 -14.10
C LEU A 150 19.60 0.05 -14.68
N GLY A 151 18.63 0.28 -13.81
CA GLY A 151 17.36 0.93 -14.13
C GLY A 151 17.09 2.12 -13.22
N ALA A 152 16.08 2.91 -13.59
CA ALA A 152 15.60 4.00 -12.75
C ALA A 152 14.08 4.15 -12.89
N ASP A 153 13.45 4.56 -11.80
CA ASP A 153 12.02 4.88 -11.72
C ASP A 153 11.82 6.31 -11.26
N LEU A 154 10.76 6.93 -11.74
CA LEU A 154 10.32 8.26 -11.32
C LEU A 154 8.87 8.19 -10.89
N GLY A 155 8.50 9.05 -9.94
CA GLY A 155 7.12 9.14 -9.52
C GLY A 155 6.78 10.48 -8.89
N ALA A 156 5.50 10.81 -8.96
CA ALA A 156 4.92 11.96 -8.31
C ALA A 156 3.55 11.59 -7.71
N VAL A 157 3.19 12.27 -6.61
CA VAL A 157 1.87 12.16 -5.99
C VAL A 157 1.39 13.56 -5.64
N LEU A 158 0.22 13.95 -6.16
CA LEU A 158 -0.52 15.10 -5.68
C LEU A 158 -1.47 14.63 -4.59
N ARG A 159 -1.39 15.25 -3.41
CA ARG A 159 -2.20 14.92 -2.25
C ARG A 159 -3.14 16.07 -1.94
N THR A 160 -4.38 15.74 -1.67
CA THR A 160 -5.39 16.61 -1.07
C THR A 160 -5.81 16.01 0.27
N GLU A 161 -6.77 16.60 0.96
CA GLU A 161 -7.27 16.09 2.25
C GLU A 161 -7.76 14.64 2.17
N ASP A 162 -8.49 14.30 1.11
CA ASP A 162 -9.14 12.98 0.98
C ASP A 162 -8.64 12.16 -0.22
N LEU A 163 -8.01 12.80 -1.21
CA LEU A 163 -7.69 12.21 -2.50
C LEU A 163 -6.20 12.37 -2.81
N ASN A 164 -5.58 11.26 -3.20
CA ASN A 164 -4.24 11.22 -3.75
C ASN A 164 -4.32 10.87 -5.24
N LEU A 165 -3.56 11.58 -6.06
CA LEU A 165 -3.37 11.29 -7.48
C LEU A 165 -1.90 10.98 -7.73
N GLY A 166 -1.61 9.80 -8.24
CA GLY A 166 -0.26 9.31 -8.45
C GLY A 166 0.05 9.10 -9.92
N ILE A 167 1.28 9.42 -10.32
CA ILE A 167 1.86 9.03 -11.61
C ILE A 167 3.24 8.43 -11.37
N SER A 168 3.55 7.36 -12.09
CA SER A 168 4.90 6.80 -12.08
C SER A 168 5.35 6.26 -13.43
N LEU A 169 6.66 6.35 -13.64
CA LEU A 169 7.39 5.81 -14.78
C LEU A 169 8.39 4.79 -14.23
N ILE A 170 8.12 3.52 -14.43
CA ILE A 170 8.95 2.40 -13.97
C ILE A 170 9.80 1.90 -15.14
N ASN A 171 11.08 1.61 -14.88
CA ASN A 171 12.08 1.19 -15.86
C ASN A 171 12.24 2.21 -17.01
N PHE A 172 12.26 3.51 -16.72
CA PHE A 172 12.40 4.53 -17.76
C PHE A 172 13.67 4.33 -18.60
N LYS A 173 14.74 3.86 -17.97
CA LYS A 173 15.92 3.29 -18.65
C LYS A 173 15.80 1.77 -18.67
N GLU A 174 15.69 1.19 -19.87
CA GLU A 174 15.55 -0.25 -20.09
C GLU A 174 16.94 -0.88 -20.29
N PRO A 175 17.51 -1.59 -19.29
CA PRO A 175 18.61 -2.48 -19.59
C PRO A 175 18.12 -3.62 -20.48
N SER A 176 18.89 -3.92 -21.52
CA SER A 176 18.68 -5.09 -22.37
C SER A 176 19.55 -6.24 -21.87
N PHE A 177 18.94 -7.39 -21.62
CA PHE A 177 19.64 -8.63 -21.31
C PHE A 177 19.85 -9.44 -22.59
N LYS A 178 21.06 -9.95 -22.83
CA LYS A 178 21.40 -10.73 -24.03
C LYS A 178 20.76 -12.11 -23.97
N GLU A 179 20.63 -12.69 -22.78
CA GLU A 179 19.88 -13.93 -22.56
C GLU A 179 18.39 -13.72 -22.93
N ASN A 180 17.95 -14.40 -23.99
CA ASN A 180 16.57 -14.39 -24.53
C ASN A 180 15.99 -13.04 -24.95
N SER A 181 16.81 -12.01 -25.20
CA SER A 181 16.33 -10.65 -25.54
C SER A 181 15.31 -10.11 -24.53
N VAL A 182 15.41 -10.53 -23.27
CA VAL A 182 14.50 -10.11 -22.20
C VAL A 182 14.72 -8.63 -21.91
N LYS A 183 13.61 -7.89 -21.86
CA LYS A 183 13.61 -6.49 -21.46
C LYS A 183 12.61 -6.28 -20.31
N PRO A 184 12.94 -5.46 -19.30
CA PRO A 184 12.01 -5.09 -18.23
C PRO A 184 10.69 -4.50 -18.74
N GLY A 185 10.75 -3.75 -19.85
CA GLY A 185 9.65 -2.93 -20.35
C GLY A 185 9.45 -1.68 -19.50
N LYS A 186 9.16 -0.56 -20.16
CA LYS A 186 8.67 0.66 -19.52
C LYS A 186 7.23 0.45 -19.06
N ILE A 187 6.94 0.90 -17.85
CA ILE A 187 5.60 0.88 -17.29
C ILE A 187 5.22 2.30 -16.89
N ILE A 188 4.06 2.74 -17.36
CA ILE A 188 3.46 4.01 -16.95
C ILE A 188 2.26 3.66 -16.09
N LYS A 189 2.22 4.17 -14.87
CA LYS A 189 1.05 4.05 -14.00
C LYS A 189 0.46 5.41 -13.70
N LEU A 190 -0.86 5.48 -13.76
CA LEU A 190 -1.67 6.58 -13.26
C LEU A 190 -2.59 5.99 -12.21
N GLY A 191 -2.76 6.66 -11.07
CA GLY A 191 -3.64 6.14 -10.03
C GLY A 191 -4.29 7.23 -9.21
N ALA A 192 -5.38 6.84 -8.56
CA ALA A 192 -6.12 7.65 -7.62
C ALA A 192 -6.37 6.80 -6.37
N ALA A 193 -6.21 7.40 -5.20
CA ALA A 193 -6.56 6.77 -3.93
C ALA A 193 -7.36 7.76 -3.08
N LYS A 194 -8.56 7.36 -2.66
CA LYS A 194 -9.37 8.13 -1.71
C LYS A 194 -9.28 7.48 -0.35
N ASN A 195 -8.78 8.19 0.65
CA ASN A 195 -8.63 7.67 2.01
C ASN A 195 -9.65 8.36 2.92
N LYS A 196 -10.44 7.56 3.63
CA LYS A 196 -11.36 7.99 4.68
C LYS A 196 -11.06 7.18 5.94
N GLU A 197 -11.57 7.63 7.08
CA GLU A 197 -11.30 7.01 8.38
C GLU A 197 -11.61 5.50 8.44
N ASP A 198 -12.66 5.08 7.73
CA ASP A 198 -13.14 3.71 7.77
C ASP A 198 -12.83 2.91 6.50
N TYR A 199 -12.43 3.58 5.41
CA TYR A 199 -12.18 2.89 4.15
C TYR A 199 -11.23 3.65 3.24
N SER A 200 -10.55 2.90 2.38
CA SER A 200 -9.76 3.42 1.28
C SER A 200 -10.25 2.85 -0.04
N LEU A 201 -10.32 3.68 -1.07
CA LEU A 201 -10.61 3.30 -2.45
C LEU A 201 -9.37 3.53 -3.29
N TYR A 202 -9.09 2.61 -4.20
CA TYR A 202 -7.95 2.65 -5.10
C TYR A 202 -8.42 2.43 -6.53
N ALA A 203 -7.81 3.16 -7.46
CA ALA A 203 -8.00 2.95 -8.89
C ALA A 203 -6.68 3.25 -9.61
N ASP A 204 -6.21 2.33 -10.44
CA ASP A 204 -4.98 2.49 -11.22
C ASP A 204 -5.21 2.15 -12.69
N LEU A 205 -4.58 2.90 -13.59
CA LEU A 205 -4.39 2.55 -15.00
C LEU A 205 -2.90 2.30 -15.22
N THR A 206 -2.57 1.12 -15.73
CA THR A 206 -1.20 0.70 -16.05
C THR A 206 -1.07 0.46 -17.55
N LYS A 207 -0.06 1.06 -18.18
CA LYS A 207 0.36 0.78 -19.56
C LYS A 207 1.77 0.20 -19.55
N ARG A 208 2.02 -0.87 -20.31
CA ARG A 208 3.34 -1.51 -20.42
C ARG A 208 3.82 -1.50 -21.86
N SER A 209 5.13 -1.35 -22.08
CA SER A 209 5.73 -1.41 -23.42
C SER A 209 6.19 -2.82 -23.84
N PHE A 210 6.29 -3.76 -22.89
CA PHE A 210 6.77 -5.12 -23.12
C PHE A 210 6.03 -6.10 -22.19
N PRO A 211 5.77 -7.36 -22.60
CA PRO A 211 6.11 -7.99 -23.89
C PRO A 211 5.39 -7.42 -25.10
N ASP A 212 4.11 -7.10 -24.91
CA ASP A 212 3.27 -6.40 -25.87
C ASP A 212 2.75 -5.13 -25.23
N ASN A 213 2.38 -4.14 -26.05
CA ASN A 213 1.79 -2.90 -25.56
C ASN A 213 0.42 -3.20 -24.93
N ASN A 214 0.39 -3.38 -23.60
CA ASN A 214 -0.78 -3.83 -22.87
C ASN A 214 -1.26 -2.81 -21.83
N TYR A 215 -2.53 -2.92 -21.50
CA TYR A 215 -3.21 -2.06 -20.55
C TYR A 215 -3.84 -2.90 -19.43
N THR A 216 -3.89 -2.31 -18.23
CA THR A 216 -4.63 -2.87 -17.10
C THR A 216 -5.28 -1.74 -16.34
N ILE A 217 -6.58 -1.88 -16.11
CA ILE A 217 -7.36 -1.04 -15.20
C ILE A 217 -7.57 -1.84 -13.93
N SER A 218 -7.19 -1.26 -12.81
CA SER A 218 -7.25 -1.86 -11.48
C SER A 218 -8.14 -1.01 -10.58
N ALA A 219 -8.92 -1.66 -9.73
CA ALA A 219 -9.66 -1.01 -8.67
C ALA A 219 -9.60 -1.83 -7.39
N GLY A 220 -9.63 -1.17 -6.24
CA GLY A 220 -9.57 -1.82 -4.93
C GLY A 220 -10.32 -1.04 -3.87
N ILE A 221 -10.77 -1.76 -2.84
CA ILE A 221 -11.36 -1.21 -1.63
C ILE A 221 -10.71 -1.89 -0.42
N GLU A 222 -10.39 -1.09 0.59
CA GLU A 222 -9.99 -1.56 1.92
C GLU A 222 -10.98 -0.97 2.93
N ARG A 223 -11.58 -1.82 3.78
CA ARG A 223 -12.45 -1.41 4.89
C ARG A 223 -11.73 -1.70 6.19
N PHE A 224 -11.71 -0.74 7.10
CA PHE A 224 -11.10 -0.85 8.42
C PHE A 224 -12.16 -1.13 9.49
N PHE A 225 -11.86 -2.06 10.38
CA PHE A 225 -12.65 -2.46 11.54
C PHE A 225 -11.79 -2.27 12.77
N ARG A 226 -12.06 -1.18 13.51
CA ARG A 226 -11.36 -0.89 14.77
C ARG A 226 -11.87 -1.85 15.87
N THR A 227 -10.95 -2.43 16.61
CA THR A 227 -11.23 -3.28 17.77
C THR A 227 -11.07 -2.49 19.07
N TYR A 228 -11.65 -2.98 20.17
CA TYR A 228 -11.57 -2.32 21.49
C TYR A 228 -10.14 -2.18 22.05
N GLU A 229 -9.21 -3.02 21.60
CA GLU A 229 -7.82 -3.03 22.08
C GLU A 229 -6.86 -2.15 21.26
N GLY A 230 -7.38 -1.21 20.47
CA GLY A 230 -6.53 -0.35 19.62
C GLY A 230 -5.94 -1.08 18.40
N SER A 231 -6.32 -2.33 18.14
CA SER A 231 -5.96 -3.02 16.90
C SER A 231 -6.98 -2.76 15.80
N THR A 232 -6.56 -2.82 14.53
CA THR A 232 -7.42 -2.65 13.37
C THR A 232 -7.36 -3.91 12.51
N VAL A 233 -8.52 -4.51 12.24
CA VAL A 233 -8.67 -5.53 11.20
C VAL A 233 -9.07 -4.83 9.92
N SER A 234 -8.49 -5.18 8.77
CA SER A 234 -8.95 -4.69 7.48
C SER A 234 -9.39 -5.82 6.56
N ALA A 235 -10.43 -5.55 5.78
CA ALA A 235 -10.85 -6.43 4.68
C ALA A 235 -10.56 -5.71 3.36
N LEU A 236 -9.92 -6.40 2.44
CA LEU A 236 -9.52 -5.87 1.14
C LEU A 236 -10.21 -6.68 0.04
N ALA A 237 -10.68 -5.98 -0.98
CA ALA A 237 -11.14 -6.58 -2.21
C ALA A 237 -10.65 -5.76 -3.40
N GLY A 238 -10.38 -6.41 -4.52
CA GLY A 238 -9.88 -5.74 -5.71
C GLY A 238 -10.18 -6.49 -7.00
N LEU A 239 -10.06 -5.76 -8.09
CA LEU A 239 -10.31 -6.17 -9.45
C LEU A 239 -9.16 -5.63 -10.31
N GLY A 240 -8.60 -6.48 -11.17
CA GLY A 240 -7.77 -6.04 -12.28
C GLY A 240 -8.38 -6.53 -13.58
N ALA A 241 -8.64 -5.62 -14.52
CA ALA A 241 -9.08 -5.93 -15.87
C ALA A 241 -7.98 -5.50 -16.85
N GLY A 242 -7.35 -6.46 -17.51
CA GLY A 242 -6.27 -6.19 -18.46
C GLY A 242 -6.36 -7.06 -19.70
N ASP A 243 -5.69 -6.62 -20.76
CA ASP A 243 -5.73 -7.27 -22.09
C ASP A 243 -5.31 -8.74 -22.02
N ASN A 244 -4.25 -9.02 -21.24
CA ASN A 244 -3.69 -10.36 -21.11
C ASN A 244 -4.33 -11.14 -19.95
N LYS A 245 -4.45 -10.50 -18.79
CA LYS A 245 -4.97 -11.12 -17.56
C LYS A 245 -5.92 -10.19 -16.83
N SER A 246 -7.06 -10.75 -16.46
CA SER A 246 -8.06 -10.17 -15.57
C SER A 246 -8.18 -11.06 -14.33
N PHE A 247 -8.36 -10.45 -13.17
CA PHE A 247 -8.36 -11.14 -11.89
C PHE A 247 -9.23 -10.43 -10.86
N ILE A 248 -9.65 -11.19 -9.86
CA ILE A 248 -10.26 -10.67 -8.62
C ILE A 248 -9.33 -11.01 -7.46
N SER A 249 -9.24 -10.12 -6.49
CA SER A 249 -8.39 -10.26 -5.31
C SER A 249 -9.17 -10.00 -4.04
N PHE A 250 -8.79 -10.72 -2.98
CA PHE A 250 -9.29 -10.57 -1.63
C PHE A 250 -8.11 -10.55 -0.68
N GLY A 251 -8.26 -9.88 0.46
CA GLY A 251 -7.25 -9.90 1.49
C GLY A 251 -7.81 -9.54 2.85
N VAL A 252 -7.05 -9.91 3.88
CA VAL A 252 -7.33 -9.56 5.26
C VAL A 252 -6.05 -8.99 5.86
N GLY A 253 -6.18 -7.84 6.50
CA GLY A 253 -5.12 -7.19 7.25
C GLY A 253 -5.39 -7.23 8.76
N TYR A 254 -4.32 -7.27 9.53
CA TYR A 254 -4.34 -7.07 10.96
C TYR A 254 -3.21 -6.12 11.35
N GLU A 255 -3.58 -5.02 11.99
CA GLU A 255 -2.66 -3.99 12.42
C GLU A 255 -2.75 -3.79 13.93
N LYS A 256 -1.60 -3.84 14.60
CA LYS A 256 -1.49 -3.53 16.03
C LYS A 256 -0.19 -2.77 16.28
N MET A 257 -0.32 -1.52 16.73
CA MET A 257 0.78 -0.62 17.12
C MET A 257 1.98 -0.63 16.16
N SER A 258 2.93 -1.53 16.41
CA SER A 258 4.22 -1.61 15.72
C SER A 258 4.25 -2.64 14.60
N TYR A 259 3.19 -3.40 14.34
CA TYR A 259 3.17 -4.35 13.22
C TYR A 259 1.87 -4.40 12.45
N ASN A 260 1.98 -4.78 11.19
CA ASN A 260 0.89 -4.98 10.25
C ASN A 260 1.13 -6.29 9.49
N LEU A 261 0.15 -7.17 9.53
CA LEU A 261 0.11 -8.46 8.86
C LEU A 261 -0.97 -8.39 7.76
N VAL A 262 -0.65 -8.83 6.55
CA VAL A 262 -1.64 -8.91 5.47
C VAL A 262 -1.51 -10.24 4.76
N TYR A 263 -2.65 -10.88 4.51
CA TYR A 263 -2.76 -12.02 3.63
C TYR A 263 -3.62 -11.65 2.42
N SER A 264 -3.26 -12.17 1.25
CA SER A 264 -4.01 -11.98 0.02
C SER A 264 -4.23 -13.28 -0.74
N LEU A 265 -5.36 -13.34 -1.43
CA LEU A 265 -5.75 -14.41 -2.34
C LEU A 265 -6.25 -13.76 -3.63
N ILE A 266 -5.80 -14.25 -4.77
CA ILE A 266 -6.11 -13.70 -6.09
C ILE A 266 -6.52 -14.85 -7.00
N ALA A 267 -7.61 -14.67 -7.73
CA ALA A 267 -8.11 -15.64 -8.70
C ALA A 267 -8.13 -15.03 -10.10
N SER A 268 -7.59 -15.75 -11.09
CA SER A 268 -7.71 -15.36 -12.50
C SER A 268 -9.14 -15.52 -13.01
N LEU A 269 -9.64 -14.52 -13.74
CA LEU A 269 -10.98 -14.50 -14.33
C LEU A 269 -10.98 -14.94 -15.80
N ASN A 270 -9.87 -14.72 -16.52
CA ASN A 270 -9.72 -15.12 -17.92
C ASN A 270 -8.64 -16.22 -18.09
N GLY A 271 -9.02 -17.28 -18.80
CA GLY A 271 -8.22 -18.50 -18.94
C GLY A 271 -8.45 -19.49 -17.80
N PRO A 272 -7.52 -20.43 -17.56
CA PRO A 272 -7.64 -21.40 -16.47
C PRO A 272 -7.76 -20.69 -15.12
N LEU A 273 -8.65 -21.20 -14.26
CA LEU A 273 -8.77 -20.73 -12.89
C LEU A 273 -7.48 -21.10 -12.15
N THR A 274 -6.70 -20.08 -11.82
CA THR A 274 -5.45 -20.23 -11.06
C THR A 274 -5.49 -19.31 -9.85
N LEU A 275 -5.03 -19.83 -8.73
CA LEU A 275 -5.01 -19.11 -7.45
C LEU A 275 -3.58 -18.64 -7.17
N THR A 276 -3.45 -17.39 -6.77
CA THR A 276 -2.22 -16.77 -6.29
C THR A 276 -2.47 -16.35 -4.85
N ASN A 277 -1.47 -16.49 -3.99
CA ASN A 277 -1.57 -16.03 -2.61
C ASN A 277 -0.32 -15.28 -2.17
N GLY A 278 -0.51 -14.37 -1.23
CA GLY A 278 0.57 -13.55 -0.69
C GLY A 278 0.44 -13.36 0.82
N PHE A 279 1.57 -13.16 1.46
CA PHE A 279 1.67 -12.80 2.87
C PHE A 279 2.68 -11.67 3.03
N SER A 280 2.32 -10.65 3.80
CA SER A 280 3.20 -9.54 4.13
C SER A 280 3.22 -9.27 5.62
N PHE A 281 4.40 -8.95 6.12
CA PHE A 281 4.62 -8.49 7.48
C PHE A 281 5.41 -7.20 7.43
N VAL A 282 4.87 -6.16 8.06
CA VAL A 282 5.51 -4.85 8.18
C VAL A 282 5.64 -4.51 9.66
N PHE A 283 6.83 -4.09 10.05
CA PHE A 283 7.16 -3.60 11.37
C PHE A 283 7.44 -2.09 11.32
N ARG A 284 7.00 -1.36 12.34
CA ARG A 284 7.18 0.08 12.53
C ARG A 284 8.06 0.30 13.74
N PHE A 285 9.18 0.97 13.55
CA PHE A 285 10.10 1.33 14.62
C PHE A 285 9.80 2.74 15.11
N GLY A 286 9.87 2.92 16.43
CA GLY A 286 9.73 4.24 17.04
C GLY A 286 8.29 4.78 17.07
N SER A 287 7.28 3.90 16.99
CA SER A 287 5.87 4.22 17.23
C SER A 287 5.64 4.56 18.71
N SER A 288 6.24 5.63 19.20
CA SER A 288 5.89 6.21 20.49
C SER A 288 4.82 7.26 20.22
N GLN A 289 3.56 6.92 20.46
CA GLN A 289 2.54 7.77 21.11
C GLN A 289 1.13 7.17 20.98
N GLU A 290 0.88 6.06 21.66
CA GLU A 290 -0.50 5.72 22.10
C GLU A 290 -0.61 5.83 23.61
N GLU A 291 0.36 5.33 24.39
CA GLU A 291 0.30 5.39 25.86
C GLU A 291 0.24 6.82 26.42
N THR A 292 0.97 7.78 25.85
CA THR A 292 0.97 9.16 26.37
C THR A 292 -0.33 9.93 26.05
N GLU A 293 -1.00 9.61 24.94
CA GLU A 293 -2.27 10.25 24.58
C GLU A 293 -3.46 9.55 25.25
N TYR A 294 -3.44 8.22 25.33
CA TYR A 294 -4.47 7.46 26.03
C TYR A 294 -4.46 7.75 27.55
N GLN A 295 -3.28 7.88 28.18
CA GLN A 295 -3.17 8.35 29.57
C GLN A 295 -3.65 9.80 29.74
N LYS A 296 -3.42 10.69 28.76
CA LYS A 296 -3.96 12.06 28.76
C LYS A 296 -5.48 12.08 28.59
N LEU A 297 -6.05 11.15 27.82
CA LEU A 297 -7.48 11.06 27.57
C LEU A 297 -8.22 10.48 28.78
N ILE A 298 -7.71 9.40 29.36
CA ILE A 298 -8.23 8.82 30.62
C ILE A 298 -8.13 9.82 31.78
N SER A 299 -7.02 10.53 31.93
CA SER A 299 -6.88 11.53 33.00
C SER A 299 -7.85 12.71 32.84
N ARG A 300 -8.14 13.15 31.62
CA ARG A 300 -9.17 14.16 31.34
C ARG A 300 -10.57 13.64 31.62
N GLU A 301 -10.88 12.40 31.25
CA GLU A 301 -12.19 11.81 31.47
C GLU A 301 -12.46 11.53 32.95
N MET A 302 -11.46 11.05 33.70
CA MET A 302 -11.50 10.87 35.16
C MET A 302 -11.70 12.20 35.89
N LYS A 303 -11.00 13.26 35.45
CA LYS A 303 -11.18 14.60 36.00
C LYS A 303 -12.59 15.13 35.74
N TYR A 304 -13.10 14.98 34.52
CA TYR A 304 -14.45 15.38 34.16
C TYR A 304 -15.52 14.66 34.99
N ARG A 305 -15.40 13.33 35.16
CA ARG A 305 -16.33 12.55 36.01
C ARG A 305 -16.32 13.02 37.46
N LYS A 306 -15.13 13.31 38.00
CA LYS A 306 -14.98 13.83 39.37
C LYS A 306 -15.62 15.21 39.53
N ASP A 307 -15.39 16.12 38.59
CA ASP A 307 -15.98 17.47 38.60
C ASP A 307 -17.51 17.39 38.47
N LEU A 308 -18.03 16.46 37.66
CA LEU A 308 -19.46 16.22 37.51
C LEU A 308 -20.08 15.70 38.82
N MET A 309 -19.45 14.73 39.49
CA MET A 309 -19.93 14.23 40.78
C MET A 309 -19.97 15.32 41.85
N VAL A 310 -18.94 16.17 41.92
CA VAL A 310 -18.91 17.30 42.86
C VAL A 310 -20.01 18.31 42.55
N SER A 311 -20.29 18.58 41.26
CA SER A 311 -21.39 19.48 40.89
C SER A 311 -22.77 18.90 41.22
N LEU A 312 -22.94 17.58 41.06
CA LEU A 312 -24.17 16.86 41.41
C LEU A 312 -24.41 16.88 42.92
N ASP A 313 -23.39 16.59 43.73
CA ASP A 313 -23.49 16.64 45.20
C ASP A 313 -23.82 18.05 45.71
N ARG A 314 -23.20 19.09 45.14
CA ARG A 314 -23.55 20.49 45.45
C ARG A 314 -24.99 20.84 45.08
N ASN A 315 -25.48 20.35 43.94
CA ASN A 315 -26.87 20.57 43.52
C ASN A 315 -27.86 19.80 44.39
N GLU A 316 -27.51 18.60 44.84
CA GLU A 316 -28.32 17.81 45.78
C GLU A 316 -28.40 18.50 47.14
N GLN A 317 -27.27 18.98 47.67
CA GLN A 317 -27.24 19.78 48.90
C GLN A 317 -28.06 21.07 48.78
N ALA A 318 -27.96 21.77 47.64
CA ALA A 318 -28.78 22.96 47.37
C ALA A 318 -30.28 22.61 47.31
N ARG A 319 -30.66 21.48 46.70
CA ARG A 319 -32.04 20.99 46.68
C ARG A 319 -32.56 20.64 48.06
N ILE A 320 -31.76 19.96 48.89
CA ILE A 320 -32.12 19.63 50.27
C ILE A 320 -32.33 20.90 51.08
N LYS A 321 -31.45 21.90 50.91
CA LYS A 321 -31.58 23.20 51.58
C LYS A 321 -32.84 23.93 51.16
N LEU A 322 -33.10 24.06 49.85
CA LEU A 322 -34.33 24.67 49.33
C LEU A 322 -35.59 23.93 49.78
N ARG A 323 -35.55 22.60 49.86
CA ARG A 323 -36.68 21.81 50.37
C ARG A 323 -36.97 22.10 51.84
N ARG A 324 -35.93 22.22 52.68
CA ARG A 324 -36.08 22.61 54.09
C ARG A 324 -36.65 24.02 54.21
N GLU A 325 -36.12 24.98 53.44
CA GLU A 325 -36.63 26.35 53.42
C GLU A 325 -38.10 26.41 52.98
N LEU A 326 -38.52 25.61 51.99
CA LEU A 326 -39.92 25.49 51.58
C LEU A 326 -40.81 24.84 52.65
N GLU A 327 -40.34 23.80 53.33
CA GLU A 327 -41.07 23.16 54.43
C GLU A 327 -41.24 24.12 55.62
N ASP A 328 -40.22 24.93 55.94
CA ASP A 328 -40.28 25.94 56.99
C ASP A 328 -41.24 27.08 56.60
N THR A 329 -41.17 27.59 55.37
CA THR A 329 -42.09 28.64 54.86
C THR A 329 -43.55 28.14 54.86
N ARG A 330 -43.77 26.86 54.53
CA ARG A 330 -45.12 26.27 54.58
C ARG A 330 -45.68 26.20 56.00
N LYS A 331 -44.85 25.88 57.00
CA LYS A 331 -45.24 25.88 58.41
C LYS A 331 -45.53 27.28 58.96
N GLU A 332 -44.96 28.33 58.37
CA GLU A 332 -45.26 29.72 58.78
C GLU A 332 -46.60 30.24 58.21
N ILE A 333 -47.12 29.60 57.15
CA ILE A 333 -48.37 30.00 56.49
C ILE A 333 -49.59 29.23 57.04
N GLU A 334 -49.39 28.02 57.58
CA GLU A 334 -50.42 27.19 58.26
C GLU A 334 -50.59 27.60 59.74
#